data_AF-A0A7S1ZH46-F1
#
_entry.id   AF-A0A7S1ZH46-F1
#
_cell.length_a   1.000
_cell.length_b   1.000
_cell.length_c   1.000
_cell.angle_alpha   90.00
_cell.angle_beta   90.00
_cell.angle_gamma   90.00
#
_symmetry.space_group_name_H-M   'P 1'
#
loop_
_entity.id
_entity.type
_entity.pdbx_description
1 polymer ?
#
loop_
_entity_poly.entity_id
_entity_poly.type
_entity_poly.pdbx_seq_one_letter_code
_entity_poly.pdbx_strand_id
1 'polypeptide(L)'
;MRSANSAAIALAFGTSLTDAALPKKFFNTHHHLLDTANNTFSTFLQSLLGNMSYLPENYAESVVEPVKAAGVEWLGSIHMEMLPGNNPGDGPSEVAWIQSLVDDGKYDAKGIVGSCDLSADDAMTCLTDLKAASPLLVGVRWVLLRWLFPRNGGKDLLQGGVDGGVLPSFEKGYAALADHNLTFDMQCEVNQLPSFFELASRYPDIPVCINHLGRPAIVWGVNDTEANQTAISEWRTNMKAMASLSHVYVKISMLGHIVPNWIADEDREALVKQMVLETVALFGPERCIVNFNWWLNAAVSDSDFFGSVGPEPVEFLQKTMSWFQNYTEEEKEWLYWKSAETFYLRTDEDKGSKEEDKGTKEEDKGTKEEDKGT
;
A
#
# COMPACT_ATOMS: atom_id res chain seq x y z
N MET A 1 -10.11 59.78 -30.72
CA MET A 1 -11.28 60.14 -29.90
C MET A 1 -12.01 58.85 -29.55
N ARG A 2 -12.12 58.54 -28.25
CA ARG A 2 -12.96 57.49 -27.62
C ARG A 2 -12.57 56.03 -27.94
N SER A 3 -12.51 55.09 -26.99
CA SER A 3 -12.72 55.12 -25.54
C SER A 3 -12.19 53.81 -24.95
N ALA A 4 -11.66 53.90 -23.73
CA ALA A 4 -11.46 52.77 -22.84
C ALA A 4 -12.79 52.03 -22.58
N ASN A 5 -12.74 50.70 -22.58
CA ASN A 5 -13.47 49.82 -21.65
C ASN A 5 -13.26 48.36 -22.05
N SER A 6 -12.34 47.69 -21.37
CA SER A 6 -12.35 46.23 -21.21
C SER A 6 -11.64 45.92 -19.89
N ALA A 7 -12.15 46.52 -18.82
CA ALA A 7 -11.91 46.15 -17.44
C ALA A 7 -13.28 45.85 -16.82
N ALA A 8 -13.77 44.63 -17.05
CA ALA A 8 -14.83 43.97 -16.29
C ALA A 8 -15.15 42.64 -16.97
N ILE A 9 -14.55 41.57 -16.46
CA ILE A 9 -15.14 40.26 -16.14
C ILE A 9 -13.95 39.45 -15.60
N ALA A 10 -13.62 39.75 -14.34
CA ALA A 10 -12.77 38.93 -13.50
C ALA A 10 -13.59 38.74 -12.23
N LEU A 11 -14.39 37.67 -12.17
CA LEU A 11 -15.09 37.20 -10.98
C LEU A 11 -15.86 35.93 -11.34
N ALA A 12 -15.19 34.79 -11.23
CA ALA A 12 -15.66 33.56 -10.59
C ALA A 12 -14.74 32.39 -11.02
N PHE A 13 -14.15 31.73 -10.02
CA PHE A 13 -13.31 30.53 -10.09
C PHE A 13 -11.89 30.73 -10.65
N GLY A 14 -10.97 31.00 -9.72
CA GLY A 14 -9.55 31.08 -10.00
C GLY A 14 -8.76 31.16 -8.70
N THR A 15 -8.89 30.15 -7.83
CA THR A 15 -7.79 29.86 -6.91
C THR A 15 -6.70 29.26 -7.78
N SER A 16 -5.69 30.06 -8.10
CA SER A 16 -4.41 29.54 -8.58
C SER A 16 -4.01 28.38 -7.68
N LEU A 17 -3.61 27.24 -8.24
CA LEU A 17 -3.11 26.07 -7.47
C LEU A 17 -1.97 26.46 -6.51
N THR A 18 -1.33 27.61 -6.70
CA THR A 18 -0.31 28.16 -5.80
C THR A 18 -0.82 28.55 -4.39
N ASP A 19 -2.14 28.64 -4.16
CA ASP A 19 -2.75 28.98 -2.86
C ASP A 19 -3.50 27.80 -2.20
N ALA A 20 -3.47 26.60 -2.79
CA ALA A 20 -4.16 25.43 -2.23
C ALA A 20 -3.48 24.94 -0.94
N ALA A 21 -4.29 24.66 0.09
CA ALA A 21 -3.79 24.20 1.38
C ALA A 21 -3.03 22.86 1.24
N LEU A 22 -1.86 22.79 1.86
CA LEU A 22 -1.03 21.59 1.98
C LEU A 22 -1.15 21.00 3.39
N PRO A 23 -0.91 19.69 3.58
CA PRO A 23 -0.81 19.14 4.93
C PRO A 23 0.42 19.75 5.64
N LYS A 24 0.33 19.93 6.96
CA LYS A 24 1.48 20.45 7.73
C LYS A 24 2.64 19.46 7.77
N LYS A 25 2.32 18.17 7.87
CA LYS A 25 3.24 17.04 7.98
C LYS A 25 2.85 15.96 6.99
N PHE A 26 3.84 15.24 6.46
CA PHE A 26 3.58 14.14 5.54
C PHE A 26 4.55 12.98 5.77
N PHE A 27 4.01 11.76 5.73
CA PHE A 27 4.76 10.51 5.82
C PHE A 27 4.39 9.64 4.61
N ASN A 28 5.33 9.47 3.66
CA ASN A 28 5.08 8.66 2.47
C ASN A 28 5.28 7.16 2.72
N THR A 29 4.23 6.33 2.57
CA THR A 29 4.34 4.89 2.85
C THR A 29 4.46 4.00 1.62
N HIS A 30 4.68 4.57 0.44
CA HIS A 30 4.80 3.80 -0.79
C HIS A 30 5.61 4.59 -1.82
N HIS A 31 6.81 4.10 -2.07
CA HIS A 31 7.65 4.48 -3.19
C HIS A 31 8.67 3.36 -3.37
N HIS A 32 9.34 3.39 -4.52
CA HIS A 32 10.28 2.36 -4.91
C HIS A 32 11.61 3.00 -5.30
N LEU A 33 12.68 2.33 -4.92
CA LEU A 33 14.00 2.50 -5.50
C LEU A 33 14.30 1.26 -6.33
N LEU A 34 15.03 1.43 -7.42
CA LEU A 34 15.39 0.32 -8.31
C LEU A 34 16.75 0.55 -8.95
N ASP A 35 17.48 -0.52 -9.21
CA ASP A 35 18.75 -0.46 -9.93
C ASP A 35 19.02 -1.76 -10.71
N THR A 36 18.18 -2.02 -11.71
CA THR A 36 18.16 -3.31 -12.44
C THR A 36 19.45 -3.59 -13.21
N ALA A 37 20.30 -2.58 -13.39
CA ALA A 37 21.58 -2.72 -14.07
C ALA A 37 22.71 -3.21 -13.16
N ASN A 38 22.64 -2.93 -11.86
CA ASN A 38 23.79 -3.10 -10.95
C ASN A 38 23.55 -4.08 -9.80
N ASN A 39 22.43 -4.80 -9.81
CA ASN A 39 22.15 -5.84 -8.83
C ASN A 39 21.71 -7.15 -9.49
N THR A 40 21.75 -8.23 -8.72
CA THR A 40 21.38 -9.57 -9.18
C THR A 40 20.00 -10.01 -8.72
N PHE A 41 19.36 -9.25 -7.82
CA PHE A 41 18.07 -9.61 -7.25
C PHE A 41 16.89 -9.03 -8.03
N SER A 42 17.06 -8.01 -8.88
CA SER A 42 15.98 -7.40 -9.65
C SER A 42 15.69 -8.11 -10.98
N THR A 43 15.98 -9.41 -11.10
CA THR A 43 15.88 -10.14 -12.38
C THR A 43 14.48 -10.11 -13.00
N PHE A 44 13.43 -10.20 -12.18
CA PHE A 44 12.05 -10.12 -12.66
C PHE A 44 11.73 -8.72 -13.21
N LEU A 45 12.00 -7.65 -12.45
CA LEU A 45 11.84 -6.28 -12.91
C LEU A 45 12.67 -5.98 -14.17
N GLN A 46 13.93 -6.43 -14.21
CA GLN A 46 14.81 -6.29 -15.37
C GLN A 46 14.23 -6.94 -16.62
N SER A 47 13.57 -8.11 -16.48
CA SER A 47 12.92 -8.79 -17.61
C SER A 47 11.74 -7.99 -18.20
N LEU A 48 11.12 -7.12 -17.39
CA LEU A 48 9.98 -6.31 -17.78
C LEU A 48 10.39 -4.95 -18.37
N LEU A 49 11.34 -4.27 -17.71
CA LEU A 49 11.68 -2.87 -18.01
C LEU A 49 13.07 -2.68 -18.60
N GLY A 50 13.88 -3.74 -18.68
CA GLY A 50 15.29 -3.66 -19.05
C GLY A 50 16.14 -2.99 -17.97
N ASN A 51 17.24 -2.38 -18.40
CA ASN A 51 18.16 -1.68 -17.51
C ASN A 51 17.63 -0.29 -17.18
N MET A 52 17.38 -0.05 -15.90
CA MET A 52 16.84 1.18 -15.35
C MET A 52 17.36 1.36 -13.93
N SER A 53 17.54 2.61 -13.52
CA SER A 53 17.90 2.96 -12.16
C SER A 53 17.08 4.16 -11.72
N TYR A 54 16.59 4.12 -10.48
CA TYR A 54 15.95 5.21 -9.78
C TYR A 54 16.37 5.12 -8.31
N LEU A 55 17.30 6.00 -7.94
CA LEU A 55 18.09 5.92 -6.71
C LEU A 55 17.64 6.99 -5.69
N PRO A 56 18.12 6.95 -4.43
CA PRO A 56 17.71 7.89 -3.40
C PRO A 56 17.81 9.37 -3.81
N GLU A 57 18.84 9.75 -4.56
CA GLU A 57 19.02 11.11 -5.08
C GLU A 57 17.89 11.52 -6.04
N ASN A 58 17.42 10.60 -6.89
CA ASN A 58 16.32 10.87 -7.80
C ASN A 58 15.01 11.03 -7.03
N TYR A 59 14.79 10.19 -6.02
CA TYR A 59 13.63 10.29 -5.13
C TYR A 59 13.64 11.58 -4.30
N ALA A 60 14.81 11.98 -3.81
CA ALA A 60 14.99 13.24 -3.11
C ALA A 60 14.63 14.43 -4.01
N GLU A 61 15.22 14.49 -5.20
CA GLU A 61 15.01 15.58 -6.17
C GLU A 61 13.56 15.68 -6.63
N SER A 62 12.90 14.56 -6.95
CA SER A 62 11.55 14.62 -7.52
C SER A 62 10.43 14.64 -6.48
N VAL A 63 10.67 14.20 -5.25
CA VAL A 63 9.62 14.08 -4.21
C VAL A 63 9.95 14.86 -2.96
N VAL A 64 11.05 14.53 -2.28
CA VAL A 64 11.31 15.03 -0.93
C VAL A 64 11.58 16.53 -0.94
N GLU A 65 12.46 17.00 -1.84
CA GLU A 65 12.85 18.40 -1.94
C GLU A 65 11.69 19.30 -2.36
N PRO A 66 10.87 18.97 -3.40
CA PRO A 66 9.69 19.76 -3.75
C PRO A 66 8.67 19.86 -2.61
N VAL A 67 8.39 18.75 -1.91
CA VAL A 67 7.44 18.72 -0.79
C VAL A 67 7.93 19.61 0.36
N LYS A 68 9.22 19.53 0.72
CA LYS A 68 9.81 20.39 1.76
C LYS A 68 9.86 21.85 1.33
N ALA A 69 10.19 22.14 0.07
CA ALA A 69 10.20 23.50 -0.47
C ALA A 69 8.81 24.14 -0.48
N ALA A 70 7.76 23.33 -0.58
CA ALA A 70 6.37 23.77 -0.46
C ALA A 70 5.92 24.01 1.00
N GLY A 71 6.81 23.84 1.99
CA GLY A 71 6.55 24.11 3.40
C GLY A 71 5.92 22.94 4.18
N VAL A 72 5.87 21.74 3.60
CA VAL A 72 5.41 20.53 4.29
C VAL A 72 6.57 19.91 5.06
N GLU A 73 6.35 19.61 6.34
CA GLU A 73 7.32 18.87 7.14
C GLU A 73 7.34 17.39 6.71
N TRP A 74 8.46 16.97 6.13
CA TRP A 74 8.70 15.59 5.73
C TRP A 74 9.11 14.73 6.93
N LEU A 75 8.27 13.77 7.31
CA LEU A 75 8.52 12.89 8.45
C LEU A 75 9.38 11.67 8.10
N GLY A 76 9.41 11.29 6.83
CA GLY A 76 10.15 10.13 6.34
C GLY A 76 9.34 9.32 5.34
N SER A 77 9.84 8.12 5.03
CA SER A 77 9.17 7.22 4.11
C SER A 77 9.35 5.73 4.42
N ILE A 78 8.47 4.90 3.86
CA ILE A 78 8.58 3.44 3.86
C ILE A 78 8.94 2.99 2.44
N HIS A 79 10.10 2.33 2.28
CA HIS A 79 10.45 1.68 1.02
C HIS A 79 9.56 0.47 0.80
N MET A 80 9.00 0.35 -0.40
CA MET A 80 8.23 -0.81 -0.81
C MET A 80 9.05 -1.63 -1.83
N GLU A 81 9.11 -2.94 -1.66
CA GLU A 81 9.79 -3.85 -2.60
C GLU A 81 9.39 -3.57 -4.06
N MET A 82 10.34 -3.62 -4.98
CA MET A 82 10.10 -3.32 -6.39
C MET A 82 10.25 -4.57 -7.25
N LEU A 83 9.44 -5.60 -6.95
CA LEU A 83 9.35 -6.83 -7.74
C LEU A 83 10.73 -7.46 -8.02
N PRO A 84 11.48 -7.84 -6.98
CA PRO A 84 12.69 -8.61 -7.16
C PRO A 84 12.36 -9.96 -7.81
N GLY A 85 13.40 -10.72 -8.16
CA GLY A 85 13.29 -12.04 -8.74
C GLY A 85 12.55 -13.02 -7.84
N ASN A 86 12.39 -14.23 -8.37
CA ASN A 86 11.68 -15.31 -7.67
C ASN A 86 12.66 -16.35 -7.11
N ASN A 87 13.98 -16.10 -7.12
CA ASN A 87 14.93 -17.03 -6.52
C ASN A 87 14.94 -16.85 -5.00
N PRO A 88 15.23 -17.93 -4.24
CA PRO A 88 15.52 -17.83 -2.81
C PRO A 88 16.57 -16.75 -2.55
N GLY A 89 16.24 -15.81 -1.67
CA GLY A 89 17.14 -14.72 -1.27
C GLY A 89 17.04 -13.42 -2.09
N ASP A 90 16.31 -13.37 -3.21
CA ASP A 90 16.16 -12.13 -3.99
C ASP A 90 15.48 -11.02 -3.16
N GLY A 91 14.40 -11.34 -2.44
CA GLY A 91 13.73 -10.42 -1.52
C GLY A 91 14.63 -9.91 -0.39
N PRO A 92 15.26 -10.79 0.41
CA PRO A 92 16.27 -10.40 1.40
C PRO A 92 17.41 -9.55 0.83
N SER A 93 17.85 -9.83 -0.39
CA SER A 93 18.92 -9.06 -1.04
C SER A 93 18.50 -7.63 -1.36
N GLU A 94 17.24 -7.40 -1.78
CA GLU A 94 16.70 -6.05 -1.94
C GLU A 94 16.68 -5.30 -0.59
N VAL A 95 16.21 -5.95 0.49
CA VAL A 95 16.19 -5.34 1.82
C VAL A 95 17.61 -4.98 2.30
N ALA A 96 18.58 -5.88 2.09
CA ALA A 96 19.97 -5.63 2.44
C ALA A 96 20.56 -4.47 1.62
N TRP A 97 20.20 -4.36 0.33
CA TRP A 97 20.61 -3.22 -0.50
C TRP A 97 20.04 -1.91 0.03
N ILE A 98 18.75 -1.86 0.36
CA ILE A 98 18.15 -0.64 0.94
C ILE A 98 18.78 -0.28 2.27
N GLN A 99 19.04 -1.27 3.15
CA GLN A 99 19.73 -1.04 4.41
C GLN A 99 21.13 -0.44 4.18
N SER A 100 21.88 -0.92 3.20
CA SER A 100 23.20 -0.37 2.89
C SER A 100 23.16 1.11 2.46
N LEU A 101 22.10 1.53 1.77
CA LEU A 101 21.89 2.93 1.40
C LEU A 101 21.61 3.81 2.63
N VAL A 102 20.90 3.26 3.63
CA VAL A 102 20.65 3.95 4.90
C VAL A 102 21.93 4.05 5.72
N ASP A 103 22.70 2.97 5.83
CA ASP A 103 23.97 2.93 6.57
C ASP A 103 25.00 3.90 5.98
N ASP A 104 25.01 4.04 4.64
CA ASP A 104 25.83 5.01 3.91
C ASP A 104 25.34 6.47 4.05
N GLY A 105 24.20 6.70 4.71
CA GLY A 105 23.58 8.02 4.85
C GLY A 105 23.01 8.60 3.55
N LYS A 106 22.79 7.77 2.53
CA LYS A 106 22.25 8.19 1.22
C LYS A 106 20.72 8.23 1.22
N TYR A 107 20.08 7.53 2.15
CA TYR A 107 18.64 7.34 2.16
C TYR A 107 18.08 7.35 3.59
N ASP A 108 16.99 8.10 3.83
CA ASP A 108 16.34 8.23 5.14
C ASP A 108 15.00 7.47 5.16
N ALA A 109 15.06 6.14 5.05
CA ALA A 109 13.90 5.29 5.26
C ALA A 109 13.58 5.13 6.77
N LYS A 110 12.29 5.19 7.11
CA LYS A 110 11.80 4.82 8.45
C LYS A 110 11.37 3.36 8.54
N GLY A 111 11.18 2.70 7.40
CA GLY A 111 10.86 1.29 7.33
C GLY A 111 11.02 0.72 5.92
N ILE A 112 11.08 -0.60 5.82
CA ILE A 112 11.23 -1.37 4.59
C ILE A 112 10.15 -2.46 4.57
N VAL A 113 9.40 -2.54 3.48
CA VAL A 113 8.52 -3.67 3.16
C VAL A 113 9.22 -4.54 2.13
N GLY A 114 9.61 -5.75 2.53
CA GLY A 114 10.38 -6.67 1.69
C GLY A 114 9.52 -7.61 0.84
N SER A 115 10.12 -8.23 -0.18
CA SER A 115 9.44 -9.22 -1.02
C SER A 115 9.57 -10.63 -0.43
N CYS A 116 8.47 -11.37 -0.29
CA CYS A 116 8.53 -12.78 0.09
C CYS A 116 7.38 -13.60 -0.51
N ASP A 117 7.70 -14.68 -1.23
CA ASP A 117 6.67 -15.61 -1.70
C ASP A 117 6.19 -16.48 -0.55
N LEU A 118 5.07 -16.09 0.06
CA LEU A 118 4.48 -16.83 1.18
C LEU A 118 3.95 -18.21 0.77
N SER A 119 3.88 -18.51 -0.52
CA SER A 119 3.47 -19.83 -1.02
C SER A 119 4.63 -20.78 -1.30
N ALA A 120 5.87 -20.29 -1.27
CA ALA A 120 7.06 -21.07 -1.57
C ALA A 120 7.48 -21.99 -0.42
N ASP A 121 8.19 -23.07 -0.75
CA ASP A 121 8.66 -24.05 0.23
C ASP A 121 9.65 -23.43 1.25
N ASP A 122 10.34 -22.35 0.86
CA ASP A 122 11.31 -21.61 1.66
C ASP A 122 10.75 -20.32 2.30
N ALA A 123 9.43 -20.11 2.29
CA ALA A 123 8.80 -18.90 2.84
C ALA A 123 9.27 -18.56 4.26
N MET A 124 9.41 -19.55 5.15
CA MET A 124 9.88 -19.34 6.52
C MET A 124 11.35 -18.87 6.59
N THR A 125 12.19 -19.40 5.71
CA THR A 125 13.59 -18.98 5.58
C THR A 125 13.64 -17.56 5.05
N CYS A 126 12.87 -17.25 4.00
CA CYS A 126 12.74 -15.90 3.45
C CYS A 126 12.31 -14.87 4.53
N LEU A 127 11.30 -15.16 5.36
CA LEU A 127 10.89 -14.28 6.46
C LEU A 127 11.99 -14.08 7.52
N THR A 128 12.79 -15.12 7.79
CA THR A 128 13.93 -15.03 8.72
C THR A 128 15.05 -14.17 8.14
N ASP A 129 15.38 -14.40 6.88
CA ASP A 129 16.45 -13.69 6.17
C ASP A 129 16.10 -12.21 5.96
N LEU A 130 14.84 -11.89 5.67
CA LEU A 130 14.36 -10.51 5.62
C LEU A 130 14.60 -9.78 6.95
N LYS A 131 14.27 -10.41 8.09
CA LYS A 131 14.50 -9.81 9.42
C LYS A 131 15.98 -9.65 9.74
N ALA A 132 16.81 -10.57 9.28
CA ALA A 132 18.26 -10.49 9.45
C ALA A 132 18.88 -9.40 8.57
N ALA A 133 18.29 -9.10 7.41
CA ALA A 133 18.80 -8.13 6.46
C ALA A 133 18.67 -6.68 6.93
N SER A 134 17.67 -6.34 7.77
CA SER A 134 17.47 -4.97 8.24
C SER A 134 16.65 -4.88 9.52
N PRO A 135 17.07 -4.07 10.52
CA PRO A 135 16.21 -3.72 11.65
C PRO A 135 15.04 -2.79 11.26
N LEU A 136 15.04 -2.22 10.06
CA LEU A 136 13.97 -1.38 9.52
C LEU A 136 12.87 -2.19 8.83
N LEU A 137 12.96 -3.53 8.78
CA LEU A 137 11.90 -4.34 8.19
C LEU A 137 10.60 -4.22 9.02
N VAL A 138 9.55 -3.71 8.39
CA VAL A 138 8.23 -3.48 9.03
C VAL A 138 7.14 -4.41 8.50
N GLY A 139 7.33 -4.96 7.29
CA GLY A 139 6.32 -5.78 6.64
C GLY A 139 6.85 -6.53 5.44
N VAL A 140 5.95 -7.28 4.80
CA VAL A 140 6.21 -7.93 3.52
C VAL A 140 5.12 -7.63 2.51
N ARG A 141 5.49 -7.66 1.23
CA ARG A 141 4.57 -7.65 0.10
C ARG A 141 4.87 -8.83 -0.81
N TRP A 142 3.81 -9.36 -1.39
CA TRP A 142 3.90 -10.19 -2.59
C TRP A 142 2.79 -9.77 -3.53
N VAL A 143 3.13 -9.33 -4.73
CA VAL A 143 2.13 -8.91 -5.72
C VAL A 143 1.40 -10.14 -6.25
N LEU A 144 0.10 -10.26 -5.96
CA LEU A 144 -0.75 -11.44 -6.20
C LEU A 144 -1.45 -11.40 -7.56
N LEU A 145 -1.06 -10.46 -8.41
CA LEU A 145 -1.67 -10.21 -9.71
C LEU A 145 -1.33 -11.34 -10.69
N ARG A 146 -2.36 -12.04 -11.15
CA ARG A 146 -2.18 -13.17 -12.08
C ARG A 146 -1.81 -12.72 -13.50
N TRP A 147 -2.44 -11.67 -13.99
CA TRP A 147 -2.38 -11.29 -15.40
C TRP A 147 -1.37 -10.18 -15.67
N LEU A 148 -1.32 -9.19 -14.76
CA LEU A 148 -0.35 -8.12 -14.81
C LEU A 148 0.83 -8.51 -13.90
N PHE A 149 2.02 -8.67 -14.48
CA PHE A 149 3.21 -9.15 -13.78
C PHE A 149 3.07 -10.57 -13.19
N PRO A 150 2.88 -11.61 -14.03
CA PRO A 150 2.65 -12.98 -13.57
C PRO A 150 3.87 -13.55 -12.82
N ARG A 151 3.92 -13.31 -11.51
CA ARG A 151 4.81 -14.02 -10.59
C ARG A 151 4.28 -15.45 -10.40
N ASN A 152 5.11 -16.34 -9.88
CA ASN A 152 4.75 -17.74 -9.60
C ASN A 152 4.22 -18.54 -10.80
N GLY A 153 4.69 -18.21 -12.01
CA GLY A 153 4.23 -18.85 -13.25
C GLY A 153 2.77 -18.56 -13.59
N GLY A 154 2.21 -17.45 -13.08
CA GLY A 154 0.81 -17.07 -13.30
C GLY A 154 -0.20 -17.84 -12.44
N LYS A 155 0.25 -18.47 -11.35
CA LYS A 155 -0.65 -19.13 -10.39
C LYS A 155 -1.47 -18.08 -9.63
N ASP A 156 -2.77 -18.34 -9.51
CA ASP A 156 -3.66 -17.55 -8.65
C ASP A 156 -3.58 -18.06 -7.21
N LEU A 157 -2.89 -17.33 -6.32
CA LEU A 157 -2.70 -17.74 -4.93
C LEU A 157 -3.96 -17.56 -4.07
N LEU A 158 -4.91 -16.73 -4.50
CA LEU A 158 -6.14 -16.43 -3.76
C LEU A 158 -7.36 -17.15 -4.33
N GLN A 159 -7.28 -17.69 -5.54
CA GLN A 159 -8.31 -18.56 -6.11
C GLN A 159 -7.83 -20.00 -6.32
N GLY A 160 -6.61 -20.33 -5.90
CA GLY A 160 -6.20 -21.73 -5.66
C GLY A 160 -6.03 -22.54 -6.94
N GLY A 161 -5.87 -21.88 -8.08
CA GLY A 161 -5.90 -22.53 -9.39
C GLY A 161 -7.33 -22.89 -9.82
N VAL A 162 -7.54 -24.12 -10.31
CA VAL A 162 -8.80 -24.56 -10.94
C VAL A 162 -9.94 -24.79 -9.93
N ASP A 163 -9.62 -24.94 -8.63
CA ASP A 163 -10.55 -25.46 -7.62
C ASP A 163 -11.17 -24.38 -6.70
N GLY A 164 -10.76 -23.11 -6.80
CA GLY A 164 -11.32 -22.00 -6.02
C GLY A 164 -10.77 -21.91 -4.58
N GLY A 165 -10.45 -20.69 -4.11
CA GLY A 165 -10.06 -20.40 -2.72
C GLY A 165 -8.57 -20.16 -2.50
N VAL A 166 -8.17 -19.82 -1.27
CA VAL A 166 -6.77 -19.49 -0.97
C VAL A 166 -5.89 -20.75 -1.00
N LEU A 167 -4.73 -20.66 -1.66
CA LEU A 167 -3.78 -21.76 -1.74
C LEU A 167 -3.26 -22.12 -0.32
N PRO A 168 -3.34 -23.39 0.13
CA PRO A 168 -2.94 -23.76 1.48
C PRO A 168 -1.49 -23.42 1.84
N SER A 169 -0.56 -23.49 0.86
CA SER A 169 0.83 -23.08 1.11
C SER A 169 0.94 -21.58 1.35
N PHE A 170 0.19 -20.76 0.62
CA PHE A 170 0.14 -19.31 0.82
C PHE A 170 -0.45 -18.96 2.19
N GLU A 171 -1.55 -19.60 2.58
CA GLU A 171 -2.13 -19.38 3.92
C GLU A 171 -1.13 -19.75 5.04
N LYS A 172 -0.39 -20.85 4.88
CA LYS A 172 0.66 -21.23 5.84
C LYS A 172 1.74 -20.14 5.99
N GLY A 173 2.24 -19.60 4.88
CA GLY A 173 3.24 -18.51 4.94
C GLY A 173 2.65 -17.20 5.46
N TYR A 174 1.39 -16.90 5.10
CA TYR A 174 0.68 -15.73 5.63
C TYR A 174 0.52 -15.82 7.16
N ALA A 175 0.09 -16.96 7.68
CA ALA A 175 -0.04 -17.17 9.13
C ALA A 175 1.27 -16.92 9.90
N ALA A 176 2.42 -17.23 9.29
CA ALA A 176 3.73 -17.01 9.89
C ALA A 176 4.11 -15.53 10.07
N LEU A 177 3.44 -14.59 9.39
CA LEU A 177 3.69 -13.17 9.57
C LEU A 177 3.42 -12.71 11.00
N ALA A 178 2.46 -13.34 11.69
CA ALA A 178 2.18 -13.05 13.09
C ALA A 178 3.39 -13.36 13.99
N ASP A 179 4.03 -14.51 13.80
CA ASP A 179 5.21 -14.95 14.58
C ASP A 179 6.42 -14.04 14.32
N HIS A 180 6.52 -13.49 13.10
CA HIS A 180 7.55 -12.54 12.73
C HIS A 180 7.19 -11.09 13.07
N ASN A 181 5.92 -10.86 13.43
CA ASN A 181 5.30 -9.57 13.69
C ASN A 181 5.49 -8.56 12.54
N LEU A 182 5.23 -9.05 11.33
CA LEU A 182 5.31 -8.28 10.09
C LEU A 182 3.92 -7.92 9.60
N THR A 183 3.76 -6.71 9.03
CA THR A 183 2.54 -6.35 8.31
C THR A 183 2.50 -7.02 6.93
N PHE A 184 1.31 -7.08 6.33
CA PHE A 184 1.15 -7.51 4.95
C PHE A 184 0.62 -6.38 4.08
N ASP A 185 1.40 -5.93 3.11
CA ASP A 185 0.95 -5.02 2.06
C ASP A 185 0.28 -5.84 0.95
N MET A 186 -1.04 -5.73 0.86
CA MET A 186 -1.86 -6.54 -0.04
C MET A 186 -2.06 -5.82 -1.38
N GLN A 187 -1.65 -6.47 -2.46
CA GLN A 187 -1.95 -6.06 -3.84
C GLN A 187 -2.45 -7.27 -4.64
N CYS A 188 -3.76 -7.33 -4.87
CA CYS A 188 -4.44 -8.35 -5.67
C CYS A 188 -5.43 -7.71 -6.66
N GLU A 189 -6.01 -8.53 -7.53
CA GLU A 189 -7.14 -8.14 -8.37
C GLU A 189 -8.41 -8.00 -7.52
N VAL A 190 -9.34 -7.12 -7.91
CA VAL A 190 -10.60 -6.88 -7.18
C VAL A 190 -11.38 -8.17 -6.93
N ASN A 191 -11.41 -9.06 -7.92
CA ASN A 191 -12.13 -10.34 -7.83
C ASN A 191 -11.45 -11.37 -6.89
N GLN A 192 -10.23 -11.10 -6.43
CA GLN A 192 -9.52 -11.91 -5.43
C GLN A 192 -9.80 -11.42 -3.99
N LEU A 193 -10.33 -10.20 -3.82
CA LEU A 193 -10.64 -9.64 -2.50
C LEU A 193 -11.58 -10.50 -1.65
N PRO A 194 -12.61 -11.18 -2.19
CA PRO A 194 -13.44 -12.09 -1.37
C PRO A 194 -12.62 -13.21 -0.72
N SER A 195 -11.73 -13.86 -1.47
CA SER A 195 -10.87 -14.90 -0.92
C SER A 195 -9.87 -14.33 0.10
N PHE A 196 -9.33 -13.14 -0.17
CA PHE A 196 -8.42 -12.49 0.78
C PHE A 196 -9.15 -12.04 2.05
N PHE A 197 -10.41 -11.58 1.95
CA PHE A 197 -11.25 -11.28 3.10
C PHE A 197 -11.41 -12.49 4.01
N GLU A 198 -11.72 -13.67 3.45
CA GLU A 198 -11.83 -14.90 4.23
C GLU A 198 -10.51 -15.24 4.93
N LEU A 199 -9.37 -15.10 4.23
CA LEU A 199 -8.05 -15.30 4.82
C LEU A 199 -7.79 -14.32 5.97
N ALA A 200 -7.87 -13.02 5.70
CA ALA A 200 -7.57 -11.97 6.68
C ALA A 200 -8.51 -12.04 7.90
N SER A 201 -9.76 -12.50 7.73
CA SER A 201 -10.71 -12.73 8.83
C SER A 201 -10.25 -13.82 9.80
N ARG A 202 -9.48 -14.81 9.34
CA ARG A 202 -8.92 -15.88 10.21
C ARG A 202 -7.70 -15.43 10.99
N TYR A 203 -7.02 -14.36 10.58
CA TYR A 203 -5.79 -13.86 11.18
C TYR A 203 -5.88 -12.37 11.54
N PRO A 204 -6.72 -11.98 12.52
CA PRO A 204 -6.89 -10.58 12.92
C PRO A 204 -5.62 -9.93 13.49
N ASP A 205 -4.63 -10.74 13.90
CA ASP A 205 -3.37 -10.26 14.46
C ASP A 205 -2.33 -9.86 13.41
N ILE A 206 -2.61 -10.04 12.11
CA ILE A 206 -1.70 -9.68 11.01
C ILE A 206 -2.21 -8.39 10.37
N PRO A 207 -1.64 -7.20 10.67
CA PRO A 207 -2.13 -5.97 10.07
C PRO A 207 -1.96 -5.99 8.56
N VAL A 208 -3.01 -5.57 7.85
CA VAL A 208 -3.02 -5.55 6.38
C VAL A 208 -3.15 -4.11 5.90
N CYS A 209 -2.32 -3.73 4.92
CA CYS A 209 -2.50 -2.49 4.17
C CYS A 209 -2.91 -2.82 2.74
N ILE A 210 -4.13 -2.49 2.36
CA ILE A 210 -4.60 -2.60 0.99
C ILE A 210 -3.90 -1.54 0.14
N ASN A 211 -3.19 -1.96 -0.90
CA ASN A 211 -2.55 -1.04 -1.83
C ASN A 211 -3.57 -0.41 -2.81
N HIS A 212 -3.34 0.86 -3.15
CA HIS A 212 -3.98 1.56 -4.28
C HIS A 212 -5.51 1.46 -4.35
N LEU A 213 -6.20 1.76 -3.25
CA LEU A 213 -7.67 1.65 -3.11
C LEU A 213 -8.22 0.24 -3.37
N GLY A 214 -7.42 -0.82 -3.23
CA GLY A 214 -7.83 -2.18 -3.59
C GLY A 214 -7.80 -2.44 -5.09
N ARG A 215 -7.04 -1.60 -5.82
CA ARG A 215 -6.76 -1.68 -7.26
C ARG A 215 -8.01 -1.99 -8.09
N PRO A 216 -9.02 -1.08 -8.12
CA PRO A 216 -10.16 -1.23 -9.01
C PRO A 216 -9.73 -1.49 -10.45
N ALA A 217 -10.56 -2.22 -11.20
CA ALA A 217 -10.34 -2.37 -12.64
C ALA A 217 -10.35 -0.99 -13.33
N ILE A 218 -9.55 -0.86 -14.39
CA ILE A 218 -9.38 0.39 -15.12
C ILE A 218 -10.73 0.88 -15.68
N VAL A 219 -11.06 2.12 -15.37
CA VAL A 219 -12.25 2.83 -15.87
C VAL A 219 -11.81 3.74 -17.01
N TRP A 220 -12.10 3.33 -18.24
CA TRP A 220 -11.74 4.09 -19.44
C TRP A 220 -12.72 5.23 -19.68
N GLY A 221 -12.32 6.43 -19.25
CA GLY A 221 -13.14 7.63 -19.34
C GLY A 221 -14.33 7.64 -18.37
N VAL A 222 -15.07 8.74 -18.33
CA VAL A 222 -16.17 8.98 -17.36
C VAL A 222 -17.54 8.52 -17.85
N ASN A 223 -17.58 7.85 -19.01
CA ASN A 223 -18.83 7.37 -19.57
C ASN A 223 -19.41 6.26 -18.70
N ASP A 224 -20.72 6.31 -18.50
CA ASP A 224 -21.47 5.36 -17.68
C ASP A 224 -21.75 4.05 -18.45
N THR A 225 -20.69 3.41 -18.92
CA THR A 225 -20.78 2.13 -19.62
C THR A 225 -21.07 1.01 -18.61
N GLU A 226 -21.75 -0.05 -19.06
CA GLU A 226 -22.02 -1.23 -18.23
C GLU A 226 -20.73 -1.83 -17.62
N ALA A 227 -19.62 -1.80 -18.38
CA ALA A 227 -18.32 -2.25 -17.90
C ALA A 227 -17.80 -1.39 -16.74
N ASN A 228 -17.87 -0.06 -16.86
CA ASN A 228 -17.44 0.88 -15.81
C ASN A 228 -18.33 0.74 -14.57
N GLN A 229 -19.66 0.64 -14.73
CA GLN A 229 -20.58 0.41 -13.62
C GLN A 229 -20.28 -0.89 -12.89
N THR A 230 -20.04 -1.97 -13.64
CA THR A 230 -19.71 -3.28 -13.08
C THR A 230 -18.41 -3.22 -12.29
N ALA A 231 -17.35 -2.65 -12.87
CA ALA A 231 -16.05 -2.50 -12.22
C ALA A 231 -16.15 -1.72 -10.89
N ILE A 232 -16.83 -0.57 -10.90
CA ILE A 232 -17.00 0.25 -9.70
C ILE A 232 -17.89 -0.45 -8.66
N SER A 233 -18.96 -1.13 -9.09
CA SER A 233 -19.87 -1.86 -8.19
C SER A 233 -19.18 -3.04 -7.49
N GLU A 234 -18.38 -3.81 -8.23
CA GLU A 234 -17.59 -4.92 -7.69
C GLU A 234 -16.57 -4.41 -6.68
N TRP A 235 -15.84 -3.35 -7.04
CA TRP A 235 -14.90 -2.67 -6.15
C TRP A 235 -15.58 -2.19 -4.85
N ARG A 236 -16.71 -1.47 -4.94
CA ARG A 236 -17.46 -1.00 -3.76
C ARG A 236 -17.86 -2.15 -2.84
N THR A 237 -18.38 -3.23 -3.42
CA THR A 237 -18.83 -4.40 -2.66
C THR A 237 -17.68 -5.02 -1.86
N ASN A 238 -16.54 -5.23 -2.53
CA ASN A 238 -15.39 -5.88 -1.92
C ASN A 238 -14.66 -4.97 -0.92
N MET A 239 -14.51 -3.67 -1.22
CA MET A 239 -13.92 -2.70 -0.28
C MET A 239 -14.77 -2.53 0.98
N LYS A 240 -16.10 -2.57 0.85
CA LYS A 240 -16.99 -2.57 2.03
C LYS A 240 -16.81 -3.81 2.90
N ALA A 241 -16.63 -4.99 2.30
CA ALA A 241 -16.32 -6.20 3.06
C ALA A 241 -14.97 -6.08 3.78
N MET A 242 -13.92 -5.65 3.08
CA MET A 242 -12.60 -5.43 3.68
C MET A 242 -12.61 -4.40 4.81
N ALA A 243 -13.38 -3.31 4.67
CA ALA A 243 -13.49 -2.27 5.69
C ALA A 243 -14.07 -2.78 7.03
N SER A 244 -14.81 -3.90 7.02
CA SER A 244 -15.36 -4.52 8.23
C SER A 244 -14.30 -5.19 9.12
N LEU A 245 -13.09 -5.41 8.59
CA LEU A 245 -11.95 -5.95 9.33
C LEU A 245 -11.15 -4.79 9.95
N SER A 246 -11.14 -4.69 11.28
CA SER A 246 -10.55 -3.55 12.00
C SER A 246 -9.03 -3.44 11.85
N HIS A 247 -8.34 -4.54 11.56
CA HIS A 247 -6.90 -4.61 11.33
C HIS A 247 -6.48 -4.30 9.88
N VAL A 248 -7.44 -3.92 9.02
CA VAL A 248 -7.21 -3.59 7.60
C VAL A 248 -7.22 -2.08 7.38
N TYR A 249 -6.13 -1.60 6.78
CA TYR A 249 -5.88 -0.23 6.33
C TYR A 249 -5.91 -0.17 4.80
N VAL A 250 -5.98 1.04 4.23
CA VAL A 250 -5.96 1.26 2.78
C VAL A 250 -5.11 2.46 2.38
N LYS A 251 -4.31 2.28 1.33
CA LYS A 251 -3.50 3.32 0.70
C LYS A 251 -4.27 4.06 -0.40
N ILE A 252 -4.23 5.39 -0.34
CA ILE A 252 -4.78 6.29 -1.35
C ILE A 252 -3.63 6.75 -2.26
N SER A 253 -3.49 6.10 -3.40
CA SER A 253 -2.35 6.25 -4.33
C SER A 253 -2.65 5.57 -5.67
N MET A 254 -1.82 5.82 -6.68
CA MET A 254 -1.92 5.21 -8.01
C MET A 254 -3.32 5.39 -8.64
N LEU A 255 -3.85 6.60 -8.52
CA LEU A 255 -5.22 6.93 -8.93
C LEU A 255 -5.36 6.95 -10.45
N GLY A 256 -4.27 7.29 -11.16
CA GLY A 256 -4.15 7.22 -12.62
C GLY A 256 -4.21 5.82 -13.19
N HIS A 257 -3.98 4.77 -12.41
CA HIS A 257 -4.21 3.41 -12.88
C HIS A 257 -5.72 3.12 -12.97
N ILE A 258 -6.48 3.62 -11.99
CA ILE A 258 -7.93 3.45 -11.92
C ILE A 258 -8.59 4.27 -13.03
N VAL A 259 -8.24 5.56 -13.12
CA VAL A 259 -8.75 6.48 -14.13
C VAL A 259 -7.56 7.15 -14.83
N PRO A 260 -7.09 6.64 -15.97
CA PRO A 260 -5.94 7.21 -16.69
C PRO A 260 -6.11 8.69 -16.98
N ASN A 261 -5.05 9.47 -16.82
CA ASN A 261 -5.02 10.92 -17.06
C ASN A 261 -6.07 11.71 -16.26
N TRP A 262 -6.43 11.27 -15.05
CA TRP A 262 -7.54 11.90 -14.31
C TRP A 262 -7.34 13.39 -14.01
N ILE A 263 -6.09 13.86 -13.92
CA ILE A 263 -5.79 15.28 -13.71
C ILE A 263 -6.03 16.16 -14.96
N ALA A 264 -6.20 15.55 -16.14
CA ALA A 264 -6.39 16.28 -17.39
C ALA A 264 -7.84 16.68 -17.66
N ASP A 265 -8.78 16.19 -16.86
CA ASP A 265 -10.22 16.25 -17.14
C ASP A 265 -11.01 16.33 -15.82
N GLU A 266 -11.86 17.34 -15.68
CA GLU A 266 -12.59 17.61 -14.43
C GLU A 266 -13.56 16.47 -14.07
N ASP A 267 -14.18 15.82 -15.05
CA ASP A 267 -15.08 14.71 -14.79
C ASP A 267 -14.31 13.48 -14.28
N ARG A 268 -13.12 13.21 -14.83
CA ARG A 268 -12.25 12.13 -14.34
C ARG A 268 -11.74 12.42 -12.93
N GLU A 269 -11.33 13.65 -12.66
CA GLU A 269 -10.96 14.07 -11.31
C GLU A 269 -12.13 13.93 -10.33
N ALA A 270 -13.35 14.29 -10.74
CA ALA A 270 -14.54 14.13 -9.92
C ALA A 270 -14.82 12.66 -9.59
N LEU A 271 -14.65 11.74 -10.55
CA LEU A 271 -14.80 10.31 -10.31
C LEU A 271 -13.74 9.78 -9.34
N VAL A 272 -12.47 10.12 -9.54
CA VAL A 272 -11.38 9.74 -8.62
C VAL A 272 -11.64 10.27 -7.21
N LYS A 273 -11.98 11.56 -7.10
CA LYS A 273 -12.35 12.19 -5.83
C LYS A 273 -13.49 11.45 -5.15
N GLN A 274 -14.54 11.07 -5.88
CA GLN A 274 -15.66 10.31 -5.35
C GLN A 274 -15.20 8.97 -4.77
N MET A 275 -14.39 8.20 -5.50
CA MET A 275 -13.89 6.90 -5.02
C MET A 275 -12.99 7.04 -3.79
N VAL A 276 -12.17 8.10 -3.72
CA VAL A 276 -11.35 8.42 -2.54
C VAL A 276 -12.23 8.75 -1.33
N LEU A 277 -13.24 9.60 -1.49
CA LEU A 277 -14.16 9.97 -0.40
C LEU A 277 -14.99 8.77 0.07
N GLU A 278 -15.44 7.91 -0.84
CA GLU A 278 -16.12 6.65 -0.50
C GLU A 278 -15.20 5.72 0.30
N THR A 279 -13.93 5.62 -0.09
CA THR A 279 -12.93 4.81 0.64
C THR A 279 -12.75 5.33 2.06
N VAL A 280 -12.54 6.63 2.24
CA VAL A 280 -12.38 7.22 3.59
C VAL A 280 -13.64 7.06 4.42
N ALA A 281 -14.83 7.17 3.81
CA ALA A 281 -16.09 6.93 4.51
C ALA A 281 -16.29 5.47 4.96
N LEU A 282 -15.74 4.50 4.22
CA LEU A 282 -15.83 3.07 4.58
C LEU A 282 -14.83 2.70 5.68
N PHE A 283 -13.59 3.17 5.60
CA PHE A 283 -12.51 2.76 6.50
C PHE A 283 -12.36 3.66 7.73
N GLY A 284 -12.75 4.93 7.62
CA GLY A 284 -12.38 5.98 8.56
C GLY A 284 -11.00 6.57 8.23
N PRO A 285 -10.76 7.87 8.50
CA PRO A 285 -9.47 8.52 8.30
C PRO A 285 -8.28 7.79 8.93
N GLU A 286 -8.50 7.18 10.10
CA GLU A 286 -7.52 6.47 10.93
C GLU A 286 -6.97 5.20 10.26
N ARG A 287 -7.64 4.71 9.21
CA ARG A 287 -7.25 3.53 8.44
C ARG A 287 -6.96 3.83 6.97
N CYS A 288 -6.92 5.10 6.60
CA CYS A 288 -6.56 5.55 5.25
C CYS A 288 -5.20 6.25 5.26
N ILE A 289 -4.36 5.97 4.26
CA ILE A 289 -3.01 6.52 4.14
C ILE A 289 -2.78 7.10 2.74
N VAL A 290 -2.69 8.43 2.63
CA VAL A 290 -2.32 9.12 1.39
C VAL A 290 -0.83 8.93 1.12
N ASN A 291 -0.47 8.51 -0.09
CA ASN A 291 0.93 8.31 -0.50
C ASN A 291 1.10 8.41 -2.02
N PHE A 292 2.34 8.47 -2.50
CA PHE A 292 2.62 8.78 -3.90
C PHE A 292 2.79 7.59 -4.84
N ASN A 293 3.09 6.38 -4.34
CA ASN A 293 3.52 5.24 -5.16
C ASN A 293 4.70 5.58 -6.11
N TRP A 294 5.59 6.47 -5.70
CA TRP A 294 6.56 7.08 -6.62
C TRP A 294 7.70 6.12 -6.98
N TRP A 295 8.06 6.01 -8.27
CA TRP A 295 9.18 5.17 -8.70
C TRP A 295 9.91 5.61 -9.97
N LEU A 296 9.42 6.64 -10.67
CA LEU A 296 10.09 7.17 -11.85
C LEU A 296 9.72 8.63 -12.12
N ASN A 297 8.47 8.88 -12.46
CA ASN A 297 7.89 10.21 -12.68
C ASN A 297 6.39 10.18 -12.40
N ALA A 298 5.73 11.34 -12.41
CA ALA A 298 4.32 11.47 -12.04
C ALA A 298 3.38 10.56 -12.85
N ALA A 299 3.46 10.60 -14.18
CA ALA A 299 2.57 9.82 -15.04
C ALA A 299 2.76 8.31 -14.84
N VAL A 300 4.00 7.85 -14.81
CA VAL A 300 4.31 6.41 -14.69
C VAL A 300 3.98 5.90 -13.29
N SER A 301 4.31 6.65 -12.24
CA SER A 301 4.06 6.25 -10.85
C SER A 301 2.57 6.22 -10.50
N ASP A 302 1.79 7.14 -11.07
CA ASP A 302 0.35 7.22 -10.79
C ASP A 302 -0.46 6.19 -11.59
N SER A 303 0.06 5.69 -12.72
CA SER A 303 -0.75 4.93 -13.68
C SER A 303 -0.15 3.64 -14.26
N ASP A 304 1.07 3.25 -13.91
CA ASP A 304 1.76 2.09 -14.52
C ASP A 304 1.71 2.14 -16.06
N PHE A 305 2.05 3.29 -16.64
CA PHE A 305 2.05 3.55 -18.09
C PHE A 305 0.67 3.59 -18.78
N PHE A 306 -0.46 3.44 -18.06
CA PHE A 306 -1.78 3.61 -18.67
C PHE A 306 -2.13 5.07 -18.98
N GLY A 307 -1.53 6.02 -18.27
CA GLY A 307 -1.64 7.45 -18.48
C GLY A 307 -0.36 8.09 -19.03
N SER A 308 -0.51 9.22 -19.70
CA SER A 308 0.58 10.09 -20.14
C SER A 308 0.77 11.32 -19.26
N VAL A 309 -0.13 11.55 -18.30
CA VAL A 309 -0.01 12.60 -17.28
C VAL A 309 -0.39 12.04 -15.91
N GLY A 310 0.24 12.58 -14.86
CA GLY A 310 -0.06 12.33 -13.46
C GLY A 310 0.36 13.54 -12.64
N PRO A 311 -0.16 13.70 -11.41
CA PRO A 311 0.16 14.85 -10.58
C PRO A 311 1.57 14.76 -10.00
N GLU A 312 2.30 15.88 -10.03
CA GLU A 312 3.54 16.00 -9.26
C GLU A 312 3.24 15.92 -7.74
N PRO A 313 4.19 15.55 -6.87
CA PRO A 313 3.92 15.28 -5.46
C PRO A 313 3.21 16.41 -4.71
N VAL A 314 3.61 17.67 -4.95
CA VAL A 314 2.95 18.84 -4.36
C VAL A 314 1.53 19.02 -4.90
N GLU A 315 1.32 18.84 -6.21
CA GLU A 315 0.00 18.91 -6.83
C GLU A 315 -0.93 17.82 -6.27
N PHE A 316 -0.43 16.60 -6.09
CA PHE A 316 -1.18 15.49 -5.51
C PHE A 316 -1.64 15.80 -4.09
N LEU A 317 -0.75 16.35 -3.26
CA LEU A 317 -1.10 16.80 -1.90
C LEU A 317 -2.15 17.91 -1.93
N GLN A 318 -2.02 18.90 -2.82
CA GLN A 318 -2.99 19.99 -2.95
C GLN A 318 -4.38 19.49 -3.39
N LYS A 319 -4.43 18.63 -4.41
CA LYS A 319 -5.69 18.04 -4.90
C LYS A 319 -6.37 17.23 -3.81
N THR A 320 -5.65 16.31 -3.18
CA THR A 320 -6.21 15.49 -2.09
C THR A 320 -6.65 16.34 -0.89
N MET A 321 -5.88 17.36 -0.49
CA MET A 321 -6.26 18.28 0.58
C MET A 321 -7.55 19.02 0.26
N SER A 322 -7.73 19.46 -1.00
CA SER A 322 -8.97 20.10 -1.45
C SER A 322 -10.18 19.18 -1.36
N TRP A 323 -9.98 17.86 -1.56
CA TRP A 323 -11.05 16.87 -1.43
C TRP A 323 -11.47 16.67 0.02
N PHE A 324 -10.53 16.81 0.95
CA PHE A 324 -10.74 16.70 2.40
C PHE A 324 -11.03 18.05 3.08
N GLN A 325 -11.43 19.10 2.35
CA GLN A 325 -11.66 20.43 2.92
C GLN A 325 -12.68 20.46 4.08
N ASN A 326 -13.63 19.52 4.09
CA ASN A 326 -14.67 19.41 5.13
C ASN A 326 -14.27 18.51 6.31
N TYR A 327 -13.10 17.86 6.26
CA TYR A 327 -12.56 17.08 7.36
C TYR A 327 -11.90 18.01 8.37
N THR A 328 -11.93 17.61 9.64
CA THR A 328 -11.21 18.26 10.72
C THR A 328 -9.70 18.18 10.49
N GLU A 329 -8.94 19.03 11.17
CA GLU A 329 -7.48 18.98 11.10
C GLU A 329 -6.93 17.65 11.64
N GLU A 330 -7.57 17.07 12.66
CA GLU A 330 -7.19 15.77 13.21
C GLU A 330 -7.40 14.63 12.21
N GLU A 331 -8.55 14.59 11.53
CA GLU A 331 -8.79 13.58 10.49
C GLU A 331 -7.80 13.71 9.33
N LYS A 332 -7.41 14.94 8.95
CA LYS A 332 -6.33 15.16 7.96
C LYS A 332 -5.00 14.64 8.48
N GLU A 333 -4.65 14.88 9.75
CA GLU A 333 -3.42 14.31 10.33
C GLU A 333 -3.40 12.77 10.25
N TRP A 334 -4.54 12.11 10.46
CA TRP A 334 -4.69 10.68 10.21
C TRP A 334 -4.38 10.30 8.76
N LEU A 335 -5.03 10.96 7.80
CA LEU A 335 -4.84 10.68 6.37
C LEU A 335 -3.40 10.88 5.87
N TYR A 336 -2.68 11.86 6.40
CA TYR A 336 -1.36 12.27 5.86
C TYR A 336 -0.16 11.76 6.65
N TRP A 337 -0.30 11.37 7.92
CA TRP A 337 0.84 10.81 8.65
C TRP A 337 0.53 9.90 9.85
N LYS A 338 -0.51 10.13 10.67
CA LYS A 338 -0.73 9.32 11.89
C LYS A 338 -1.08 7.87 11.56
N SER A 339 -1.91 7.64 10.54
CA SER A 339 -2.28 6.27 10.12
C SER A 339 -1.04 5.49 9.65
N ALA A 340 -0.12 6.17 8.95
CA ALA A 340 1.15 5.60 8.50
C ALA A 340 2.05 5.21 9.66
N GLU A 341 2.26 6.13 10.61
CA GLU A 341 3.07 5.89 11.80
C GLU A 341 2.50 4.75 12.64
N THR A 342 1.19 4.78 12.91
CA THR A 342 0.48 3.76 13.69
C THR A 342 0.59 2.37 13.05
N PHE A 343 0.49 2.29 11.72
CA PHE A 343 0.51 1.01 11.01
C PHE A 343 1.92 0.41 10.89
N TYR A 344 2.91 1.20 10.47
CA TYR A 344 4.25 0.70 10.16
C TYR A 344 5.24 0.79 11.32
N LEU A 345 5.16 1.83 12.15
CA LEU A 345 6.13 2.07 13.23
C LEU A 345 5.64 1.55 14.58
N ARG A 346 4.96 0.39 14.57
CA ARG A 346 4.41 -0.28 15.76
C ARG A 346 5.51 -0.55 16.79
N THR A 347 5.24 -0.23 18.05
CA THR A 347 6.16 -0.49 19.19
C THR A 347 6.02 -1.93 19.67
N ASP A 348 7.02 -2.48 20.38
CA ASP A 348 6.96 -3.87 20.85
C ASP A 348 5.78 -4.13 21.81
N GLU A 349 5.25 -3.09 22.45
CA GLU A 349 4.01 -3.14 23.23
C GLU A 349 2.77 -3.30 22.33
N ASP A 350 2.71 -2.60 21.19
CA ASP A 350 1.67 -2.79 20.17
C ASP A 350 1.74 -4.18 19.51
N LYS A 351 2.89 -4.85 19.64
CA LYS A 351 3.24 -6.12 19.00
C LYS A 351 3.09 -7.33 19.93
N GLY A 352 2.78 -7.14 21.21
CA GLY A 352 3.02 -8.12 22.29
C GLY A 352 1.84 -8.54 23.17
N SER A 353 0.58 -8.41 22.76
CA SER A 353 -0.59 -8.75 23.60
C SER A 353 -0.89 -10.25 23.75
N LYS A 354 0.12 -11.14 23.80
CA LYS A 354 -0.11 -12.62 23.79
C LYS A 354 0.69 -13.51 24.77
N GLU A 355 1.42 -12.98 25.75
CA GLU A 355 2.12 -13.88 26.70
C GLU A 355 1.35 -14.30 27.97
N GLU A 356 0.17 -13.75 28.29
CA GLU A 356 -0.45 -14.02 29.60
C GLU A 356 -1.69 -14.94 29.65
N ASP A 357 -2.14 -15.56 28.55
CA ASP A 357 -3.28 -16.49 28.62
C ASP A 357 -2.94 -17.92 28.16
N LYS A 358 -2.00 -18.54 28.88
CA LYS A 358 -1.95 -20.00 29.00
C LYS A 358 -2.34 -20.39 30.42
N GLY A 359 -3.65 -20.30 30.68
CA GLY A 359 -4.28 -20.83 31.86
C GLY A 359 -3.84 -22.26 32.16
N THR A 360 -3.33 -22.43 33.38
CA THR A 360 -3.04 -23.69 34.06
C THR A 360 -4.23 -24.64 33.96
N LYS A 361 -4.09 -25.71 33.18
CA LYS A 361 -4.90 -26.92 33.40
C LYS A 361 -4.28 -27.70 34.56
N GLU A 362 -4.80 -27.48 35.75
CA GLU A 362 -4.62 -28.42 36.87
C GLU A 362 -5.21 -29.78 36.47
N GLU A 363 -4.37 -30.82 36.60
CA GLU A 363 -4.79 -32.22 36.49
C GLU A 363 -5.59 -32.59 37.75
N ASP A 364 -6.92 -32.72 37.59
CA ASP A 364 -7.77 -33.33 38.61
C ASP A 364 -7.60 -34.87 38.58
N LYS A 365 -6.71 -35.38 39.44
CA LYS A 365 -6.57 -36.82 39.71
C LYS A 365 -7.65 -37.23 40.71
N GLY A 366 -8.82 -37.61 40.19
CA GLY A 366 -9.86 -38.29 40.94
C GLY A 366 -9.40 -39.67 41.45
N THR A 367 -9.15 -39.77 42.75
CA THR A 367 -9.08 -41.02 43.51
C THR A 367 -10.45 -41.71 43.54
N LYS A 368 -10.54 -42.92 43.02
CA LYS A 368 -11.65 -43.85 43.32
C LYS A 368 -11.24 -44.74 44.48
N GLU A 369 -11.92 -44.56 45.61
CA GLU A 369 -11.94 -45.51 46.73
C GLU A 369 -12.63 -46.81 46.32
N GLU A 370 -12.00 -47.93 46.70
CA GLU A 370 -12.57 -49.27 46.66
C GLU A 370 -13.54 -49.44 47.84
N ASP A 371 -14.81 -49.71 47.54
CA ASP A 371 -15.79 -50.10 48.56
C ASP A 371 -15.74 -51.62 48.79
N LYS A 372 -15.47 -52.01 50.03
CA LYS A 372 -15.48 -53.41 50.52
C LYS A 372 -16.76 -53.64 51.32
N GLY A 373 -17.69 -54.38 50.73
CA GLY A 373 -18.45 -55.44 51.40
C GLY A 373 -19.70 -55.05 52.18
N THR A 374 -20.85 -55.57 51.75
CA THR A 374 -21.57 -56.63 52.48
C THR A 374 -22.51 -57.40 51.55
#